data_AF-A0A3D5YFG5-F1
#
_entry.id   AF-A0A3D5YFG5-F1
#
_cell.length_a   1.000
_cell.length_b   1.000
_cell.length_c   1.000
_cell.angle_alpha   90.00
_cell.angle_beta   90.00
_cell.angle_gamma   90.00
#
_symmetry.space_group_name_H-M   'P 1'
#
loop_
_entity.id
_entity.type
_entity.pdbx_description
1 polymer ?
#
loop_
_entity_poly.entity_id
_entity_poly.type
_entity_poly.pdbx_seq_one_letter_code
_entity_poly.pdbx_strand_id
1 'polypeptide(L)' 'MRRIVDQGGLVISEFKLSQDPQSYTFPQRNRIIAGLADVLFLPEASKNSGSLITVEFAQKLQKPIYGTPNFTSPSMSE' A
#
# COMPACT_ATOMS: atom_id res chain seq x y z
N MET A 1 -11.04 13.55 3.07
CA MET A 1 -10.72 13.78 1.64
C MET A 1 -10.62 15.26 1.30
N ARG A 2 -11.65 16.11 1.57
CA ARG A 2 -11.60 17.56 1.26
C ARG A 2 -10.32 18.25 1.73
N ARG A 3 -9.98 18.12 3.02
CA ARG A 3 -8.71 18.66 3.58
C ARG A 3 -7.45 18.29 2.78
N ILE A 4 -7.36 17.10 2.20
CA ILE A 4 -6.17 16.68 1.41
C ILE A 4 -6.11 17.51 0.12
N VAL A 5 -7.24 17.62 -0.59
CA VAL A 5 -7.34 18.35 -1.85
C VAL A 5 -7.21 19.86 -1.63
N ASP A 6 -7.87 20.39 -0.60
CA ASP A 6 -7.82 21.82 -0.24
C ASP A 6 -6.40 22.28 0.14
N GLN A 7 -5.54 21.35 0.57
CA GLN A 7 -4.13 21.60 0.88
C GLN A 7 -3.19 21.33 -0.31
N GLY A 8 -3.72 21.17 -1.53
CA GLY A 8 -2.95 20.94 -2.74
C GLY A 8 -2.56 19.47 -3.00
N GLY A 9 -3.12 18.53 -2.23
CA GLY A 9 -2.94 17.10 -2.43
C GLY A 9 -3.88 16.51 -3.48
N LEU A 10 -3.84 15.17 -3.61
CA LEU A 10 -4.59 14.43 -4.63
C LEU A 10 -5.26 13.20 -4.03
N VAL A 11 -6.47 12.89 -4.51
CA VAL A 11 -7.17 11.64 -4.24
C VAL A 11 -7.42 10.93 -5.57
N ILE A 12 -7.03 9.66 -5.65
CA ILE A 12 -7.14 8.84 -6.86
C ILE A 12 -8.01 7.61 -6.55
N SER A 13 -8.89 7.25 -7.48
CA SER A 13 -9.68 6.02 -7.44
C SER A 13 -9.83 5.45 -8.86
N GLU A 14 -9.75 4.14 -9.01
CA GLU A 14 -10.08 3.43 -10.25
C GLU A 14 -11.56 3.00 -10.30
N PHE A 15 -12.30 3.23 -9.23
CA PHE A 15 -13.70 2.83 -9.11
C PHE A 15 -14.64 3.97 -9.49
N LYS A 16 -15.84 3.60 -9.95
CA LYS A 16 -16.90 4.56 -10.29
C LYS A 16 -17.30 5.36 -9.05
N LEU A 17 -17.72 6.61 -9.25
CA LEU A 17 -18.17 7.49 -8.16
C LEU A 17 -19.34 6.92 -7.34
N SER A 18 -20.18 6.09 -7.97
CA SER A 18 -21.34 5.46 -7.33
C SER A 18 -21.02 4.10 -6.69
N GLN A 19 -19.76 3.66 -6.74
CA GLN A 19 -19.39 2.34 -6.23
C GLN A 19 -18.96 2.44 -4.77
N ASP A 20 -19.69 1.74 -3.90
CA ASP A 20 -19.34 1.62 -2.49
C ASP A 20 -18.09 0.75 -2.29
N PRO A 21 -17.28 1.02 -1.25
CA PRO A 21 -16.13 0.20 -0.91
C PRO A 21 -16.55 -1.23 -0.59
N GLN A 22 -15.89 -2.19 -1.22
CA GLN A 22 -16.08 -3.62 -0.95
C GLN A 22 -14.79 -4.22 -0.39
N SER A 23 -14.88 -5.33 0.33
CA SER A 23 -13.72 -6.01 0.92
C SER A 23 -12.61 -6.28 -0.12
N TYR A 24 -12.98 -6.62 -1.35
CA TYR A 24 -12.03 -6.85 -2.45
C TYR A 24 -11.39 -5.58 -3.03
N THR A 25 -12.01 -4.40 -2.89
CA THR A 25 -11.47 -3.14 -3.43
C THR A 25 -10.24 -2.65 -2.66
N PHE A 26 -10.13 -3.00 -1.37
CA PHE A 26 -8.99 -2.63 -0.53
C PHE A 26 -7.67 -3.25 -1.03
N PRO A 27 -7.55 -4.59 -1.19
CA PRO A 27 -6.32 -5.19 -1.70
C PRO A 27 -6.05 -4.79 -3.15
N GLN A 28 -7.08 -4.58 -3.98
CA GLN A 28 -6.90 -4.14 -5.37
C GLN A 28 -6.20 -2.78 -5.47
N ARG A 29 -6.60 -1.80 -4.64
CA ARG A 29 -6.01 -0.46 -4.66
C ARG A 29 -4.54 -0.45 -4.21
N ASN A 30 -4.11 -1.40 -3.38
CA ASN A 30 -2.74 -1.44 -2.85
C ASN A 30 -1.66 -1.48 -3.93
N ARG A 31 -1.96 -2.05 -5.12
CA ARG A 31 -1.04 -2.02 -6.27
C ARG A 31 -0.74 -0.61 -6.76
N ILE A 32 -1.72 0.30 -6.69
CA ILE A 32 -1.55 1.70 -7.10
C ILE A 32 -0.62 2.41 -6.11
N ILE A 33 -0.77 2.13 -4.81
CA ILE A 33 0.09 2.71 -3.77
C ILE A 33 1.55 2.29 -4.03
N ALA A 34 1.79 0.99 -4.20
CA ALA A 34 3.12 0.46 -4.46
C ALA A 34 3.71 0.96 -5.79
N GLY A 35 2.86 1.11 -6.82
CA GLY A 35 3.27 1.59 -8.14
C GLY A 35 3.66 3.08 -8.16
N LEU A 36 2.89 3.92 -7.46
CA LEU A 36 3.15 5.37 -7.40
C LEU A 36 4.30 5.73 -6.45
N ALA A 37 4.65 4.85 -5.50
CA ALA A 37 5.74 5.09 -4.58
C ALA A 37 7.10 4.84 -5.23
N ASP A 38 8.08 5.70 -4.96
CA ASP A 38 9.48 5.43 -5.27
C ASP A 38 10.06 4.40 -4.29
N VAL A 39 9.60 4.47 -3.04
CA VAL A 39 10.04 3.64 -1.90
C VAL A 39 8.83 3.32 -1.02
N LEU A 40 8.78 2.10 -0.47
CA LEU A 40 7.78 1.71 0.53
C LEU A 40 8.41 1.68 1.93
N PHE A 41 7.77 2.33 2.91
CA PHE A 41 8.13 2.22 4.32
C PHE A 41 7.02 1.52 5.10
N LEU A 42 7.35 0.41 5.75
CA LEU A 42 6.44 -0.39 6.57
C LEU A 42 6.86 -0.30 8.06
N PRO A 43 6.30 0.64 8.83
CA PRO A 43 6.69 0.82 10.23
C PRO A 43 6.28 -0.36 11.11
N GLU A 44 5.05 -0.86 10.93
CA GLU A 44 4.48 -1.97 11.70
C GLU A 44 3.53 -2.80 10.82
N ALA A 45 3.58 -4.12 10.96
CA ALA A 45 2.63 -5.04 10.36
C ALA A 45 2.46 -6.29 11.22
N SER A 46 1.23 -6.65 11.52
CA SER A 46 0.91 -7.95 12.11
C SER A 46 0.99 -9.07 11.06
N LYS A 47 1.15 -10.30 11.52
CA LYS A 47 0.98 -11.50 10.69
C LYS A 47 -0.43 -11.46 10.09
N ASN A 48 -0.52 -11.49 8.76
CA ASN A 48 -1.76 -11.33 7.97
C ASN A 48 -2.31 -9.89 7.86
N SER A 49 -1.52 -8.86 8.15
CA SER A 49 -1.93 -7.47 7.89
C SER A 49 -2.15 -7.23 6.39
N GLY A 50 -3.22 -6.50 6.03
CA GLY A 50 -3.46 -6.06 4.66
C GLY A 50 -2.34 -5.17 4.09
N SER A 51 -1.51 -4.58 4.95
CA SER A 51 -0.31 -3.85 4.53
C SER A 51 0.72 -4.75 3.84
N LEU A 52 0.78 -6.04 4.21
CA LEU A 52 1.68 -7.02 3.57
C LEU A 52 1.34 -7.24 2.10
N ILE A 53 0.09 -7.07 1.70
CA ILE A 53 -0.31 -7.12 0.29
C ILE A 53 0.36 -5.99 -0.50
N THR A 54 0.54 -4.81 0.11
CA THR A 54 1.26 -3.69 -0.52
C THR A 54 2.75 -4.00 -0.65
N VAL A 55 3.34 -4.67 0.35
CA VAL A 55 4.73 -5.15 0.32
C VAL A 55 4.93 -6.13 -0.83
N GLU A 56 4.02 -7.10 -1.01
CA GLU A 56 4.08 -8.05 -2.12
C GLU A 56 4.05 -7.34 -3.50
N PHE A 57 3.21 -6.31 -3.66
CA PHE A 57 3.21 -5.52 -4.89
C PHE A 57 4.52 -4.74 -5.07
N ALA A 58 5.04 -4.11 -4.01
CA ALA A 58 6.31 -3.39 -4.07
C ALA A 58 7.49 -4.32 -4.42
N GLN A 59 7.52 -5.54 -3.88
CA GLN A 59 8.51 -6.57 -4.23
C GLN A 59 8.43 -6.95 -5.71
N LYS A 60 7.22 -7.20 -6.23
CA LYS A 60 6.99 -7.51 -7.66
C LYS A 60 7.45 -6.38 -8.58
N LEU A 61 7.28 -5.14 -8.13
CA LEU A 61 7.70 -3.93 -8.85
C LEU A 61 9.17 -3.56 -8.59
N GLN A 62 9.92 -4.40 -7.85
CA GLN A 62 11.33 -4.18 -7.49
C GLN A 62 11.56 -2.82 -6.81
N LYS A 63 10.59 -2.37 -6.00
CA LYS A 63 10.68 -1.13 -5.24
C LYS A 63 11.45 -1.37 -3.93
N PRO A 64 12.32 -0.44 -3.50
CA PRO A 64 12.94 -0.50 -2.19
C PRO A 64 11.89 -0.52 -1.07
N ILE A 65 12.10 -1.40 -0.08
CA ILE A 65 11.21 -1.56 1.07
C ILE A 65 12.03 -1.40 2.34
N TYR A 66 11.59 -0.50 3.21
CA TYR A 66 12.20 -0.24 4.51
C TYR A 66 11.20 -0.57 5.62
N GLY A 67 11.70 -1.05 6.74
CA GLY A 67 10.88 -1.34 7.91
C GLY A 67 11.63 -1.08 9.20
N THR A 68 10.91 -1.15 10.32
CA THR A 68 11.53 -1.14 11.66
C THR A 68 12.27 -2.47 11.90
N PRO A 69 13.19 -2.57 12.88
CA PRO A 69 13.98 -3.80 13.10
C PRO A 69 13.17 -5.08 13.32
N ASN A 70 11.91 -4.97 13.77
CA ASN A 70 11.00 -6.11 13.95
C ASN A 70 10.29 -6.52 12.65
N PHE A 71 10.62 -5.87 11.53
CA PHE A 71 10.15 -6.23 10.21
C PHE A 71 10.93 -7.43 9.68
N THR A 72 10.30 -8.59 9.70
CA THR A 72 10.73 -9.75 8.91
C THR A 72 9.90 -9.77 7.63
N SER A 73 10.50 -9.38 6.49
CA SER A 73 9.85 -9.67 5.21
C SER A 73 9.83 -11.20 5.01
N PRO A 74 8.78 -11.78 4.41
CA PRO A 74 8.74 -13.23 4.14
C PRO A 74 9.93 -13.73 3.28
N SER A 75 10.59 -12.83 2.54
CA SER A 75 11.77 -13.09 1.72
C SER A 75 13.10 -12.76 2.40
N MET A 76 13.08 -12.36 3.68
CA MET A 76 14.27 -12.15 4.53
C MET A 76 14.48 -13.31 5.51
N SER A 77 13.88 -14.46 5.22
CA SER A 77 14.28 -15.74 5.81
C SER A 77 15.43 -16.28 4.97
N GLU A 78 16.65 -16.23 5.50
CA GLU A 78 17.66 -17.25 5.16
C GLU A 78 17.10 -18.66 5.40
#